data_AF-A0A3C0GFR8-F1
#
_entry.id   AF-A0A3C0GFR8-F1
#
_cell.length_a   1.000
_cell.length_b   1.000
_cell.length_c   1.000
_cell.angle_alpha   90.00
_cell.angle_beta   90.00
_cell.angle_gamma   90.00
#
_symmetry.space_group_name_H-M   'P 1'
#
loop_
_entity.id
_entity.type
_entity.pdbx_description
1 polymer ?
#
loop_
_entity_poly.entity_id
_entity_poly.type
_entity_poly.pdbx_seq_one_letter_code
_entity_poly.pdbx_strand_id
1 'polypeptide(L)'
;KGYFGRRKNVWTVAKNAVEKAMLYAYRDRRNKKRTFRSLWITRINAGARQHGMSYSQFMGKVKANNIELNRKVLADLAMNHPDAFKAVVDQVK
;
A
#
# COMPACT_ATOMS: atom_id res chain seq x y z
N LYS A 1 -9.15 -27.30 0.84
CA LYS A 1 -8.14 -28.29 0.41
C LYS A 1 -6.81 -27.56 0.16
N GLY A 2 -5.66 -28.26 0.16
CA GLY A 2 -4.32 -27.64 -0.02
C GLY A 2 -3.46 -27.50 1.24
N TYR A 3 -3.98 -27.87 2.42
CA TYR A 3 -3.18 -27.90 3.65
C TYR A 3 -2.17 -29.05 3.67
N PHE A 4 -1.03 -28.85 4.32
CA PHE A 4 0.06 -29.82 4.39
C PHE A 4 -0.20 -30.94 5.42
N GLY A 5 0.30 -32.14 5.14
CA GLY A 5 0.25 -33.30 6.05
C GLY A 5 -1.17 -33.72 6.43
N ARG A 6 -1.42 -33.92 7.73
CA ARG A 6 -2.73 -34.36 8.27
C ARG A 6 -3.81 -33.27 8.29
N ARG A 7 -3.43 -32.01 8.07
CA ARG A 7 -4.35 -30.84 8.11
C ARG A 7 -5.32 -30.79 6.93
N LYS A 8 -5.13 -31.63 5.91
CA LYS A 8 -6.02 -31.72 4.73
C LYS A 8 -7.04 -32.87 4.79
N ASN A 9 -6.79 -33.92 5.56
CA ASN A 9 -7.57 -35.17 5.51
C ASN A 9 -8.11 -35.62 6.88
N VAL A 10 -7.41 -35.36 7.98
CA VAL A 10 -7.89 -35.76 9.32
C VAL A 10 -8.82 -34.66 9.86
N TRP A 11 -10.12 -34.96 10.01
CA TRP A 11 -11.15 -33.99 10.40
C TRP A 11 -10.81 -33.20 11.66
N THR A 12 -10.40 -33.89 12.73
CA THR A 12 -10.09 -33.27 14.03
C THR A 12 -8.94 -32.26 13.96
N VAL A 13 -8.00 -32.47 13.05
CA VAL A 13 -6.86 -31.57 12.80
C VAL A 13 -7.23 -30.49 11.78
N ALA A 14 -8.01 -30.85 10.76
CA ALA A 14 -8.41 -29.96 9.68
C ALA A 14 -9.32 -28.82 10.19
N LYS A 15 -10.26 -29.10 11.09
CA LYS A 15 -11.16 -28.06 11.66
C LYS A 15 -10.38 -26.91 12.31
N ASN A 16 -9.38 -27.24 13.14
CA ASN A 16 -8.55 -26.25 13.83
C ASN A 16 -7.73 -25.41 12.83
N ALA A 17 -7.25 -26.04 11.76
CA ALA A 17 -6.51 -25.35 10.71
C ALA A 17 -7.40 -24.36 9.92
N VAL A 18 -8.63 -24.76 9.61
CA VAL A 18 -9.61 -23.92 8.90
C VAL A 18 -10.03 -22.73 9.76
N GLU A 19 -10.38 -22.96 11.02
CA GLU A 19 -10.78 -21.89 11.96
C GLU A 19 -9.66 -20.85 12.12
N LYS A 20 -8.41 -21.30 12.29
CA LYS A 20 -7.27 -20.38 12.39
C LYS A 20 -7.05 -19.60 11.10
N ALA A 21 -7.23 -20.24 9.94
CA ALA A 21 -7.13 -19.57 8.66
C ALA A 21 -8.22 -18.50 8.48
N MET A 22 -9.44 -18.75 8.96
CA MET A 22 -10.53 -17.75 8.92
C MET A 22 -10.22 -16.53 9.80
N LEU A 23 -9.66 -16.74 11.00
CA LEU A 23 -9.22 -15.64 11.87
C LEU A 23 -8.14 -14.79 11.20
N TYR A 24 -7.13 -15.43 10.59
CA TYR A 24 -6.10 -14.70 9.83
C TYR A 24 -6.67 -14.00 8.62
N ALA A 25 -7.58 -14.61 7.85
CA ALA A 25 -8.22 -13.96 6.72
C ALA A 25 -8.96 -12.68 7.13
N TYR A 26 -9.67 -12.69 8.26
CA TYR A 26 -10.34 -11.49 8.77
C TYR A 26 -9.35 -10.40 9.18
N ARG A 27 -8.33 -10.74 9.98
CA ARG A 27 -7.28 -9.82 10.41
C ARG A 27 -6.55 -9.22 9.20
N ASP A 28 -6.17 -10.06 8.24
CA ASP A 28 -5.29 -9.67 7.15
C ASP A 28 -6.00 -8.87 6.07
N ARG A 29 -7.33 -8.93 5.96
CA ARG A 29 -8.10 -7.94 5.16
C ARG A 29 -7.87 -6.50 5.66
N ARG A 30 -7.75 -6.30 6.98
CA ARG A 30 -7.44 -4.99 7.56
C ARG A 30 -5.96 -4.65 7.40
N ASN A 31 -5.06 -5.62 7.60
CA ASN A 31 -3.62 -5.40 7.42
C ASN A 31 -3.24 -5.08 5.96
N LYS A 32 -3.85 -5.75 4.98
CA LYS A 32 -3.62 -5.52 3.54
C LYS A 32 -3.74 -4.04 3.19
N LYS A 33 -4.76 -3.34 3.71
CA LYS A 33 -4.95 -1.90 3.51
C LYS A 33 -3.76 -1.07 4.03
N ARG A 34 -3.19 -1.45 5.18
CA ARG A 34 -2.01 -0.80 5.78
C ARG A 34 -0.74 -1.08 4.98
N THR A 35 -0.55 -2.33 4.54
CA THR A 35 0.59 -2.74 3.71
C THR A 35 0.63 -1.97 2.39
N PHE A 36 -0.50 -1.85 1.69
CA PHE A 36 -0.58 -1.07 0.45
C PHE A 36 -0.31 0.42 0.70
N ARG A 37 -0.85 0.99 1.79
CA ARG A 37 -0.57 2.38 2.13
C ARG A 37 0.92 2.61 2.39
N SER A 38 1.58 1.71 3.11
CA SER A 38 3.03 1.76 3.33
C SER A 38 3.81 1.72 2.00
N LEU A 39 3.45 0.79 1.12
CA LEU A 39 4.06 0.68 -0.21
C LEU A 39 3.90 1.96 -1.04
N TRP A 40 2.70 2.56 -1.03
CA TRP A 40 2.46 3.83 -1.75
C TRP A 40 3.32 4.96 -1.20
N ILE A 41 3.47 5.05 0.13
CA ILE A 41 4.35 6.05 0.76
C ILE A 41 5.79 5.87 0.30
N THR A 42 6.30 4.64 0.29
CA THR A 42 7.66 4.35 -0.17
C THR A 42 7.87 4.74 -1.62
N ARG A 43 6.91 4.45 -2.50
CA ARG A 43 6.97 4.84 -3.93
C ARG A 43 6.95 6.35 -4.12
N ILE A 44 6.03 7.05 -3.45
CA ILE A 44 5.97 8.52 -3.50
C ILE A 44 7.26 9.12 -2.96
N ASN A 45 7.81 8.58 -1.86
CA ASN A 45 9.06 9.07 -1.30
C ASN A 45 10.22 8.92 -2.28
N ALA A 46 10.30 7.81 -3.01
CA ALA A 46 11.31 7.63 -4.03
C ALA A 46 11.18 8.66 -5.17
N GLY A 47 9.96 8.86 -5.70
CA GLY A 47 9.70 9.86 -6.75
C GLY A 47 9.94 11.30 -6.27
N ALA A 48 9.45 11.66 -5.09
CA ALA A 48 9.62 12.99 -4.51
C ALA A 48 11.10 13.34 -4.29
N ARG A 49 11.92 12.36 -3.87
CA ARG A 49 13.36 12.55 -3.67
C ARG A 49 14.11 12.84 -4.96
N GLN A 50 13.69 12.28 -6.10
CA GLN A 50 14.28 12.61 -7.40
C GLN A 50 14.09 14.09 -7.78
N HIS A 51 13.08 14.74 -7.22
CA HIS A 51 12.80 16.16 -7.40
C HIS A 51 13.25 17.05 -6.23
N GLY A 52 14.09 16.53 -5.33
CA GLY A 52 14.75 17.30 -4.27
C GLY A 52 13.90 17.54 -3.01
N MET A 53 12.82 16.79 -2.80
CA MET A 53 11.97 16.95 -1.61
C MET A 53 11.71 15.63 -0.89
N SER A 54 11.48 15.69 0.42
CA SER A 54 11.07 14.53 1.21
C SER A 54 9.57 14.27 1.10
N TYR A 55 9.14 13.03 1.34
CA TYR A 55 7.71 12.67 1.36
C TYR A 55 6.87 13.54 2.32
N SER A 56 7.37 13.86 3.51
CA SER A 56 6.64 14.68 4.49
C SER A 56 6.43 16.10 3.99
N GLN A 57 7.46 16.71 3.40
CA GLN A 57 7.37 18.03 2.78
C GLN A 57 6.39 18.01 1.61
N PHE A 58 6.54 17.05 0.69
CA PHE A 58 5.64 16.91 -0.46
C PHE A 58 4.18 16.78 -0.03
N MET A 59 3.85 15.85 0.88
CA MET A 59 2.48 15.66 1.33
C MET A 59 1.91 16.86 2.11
N GLY A 60 2.77 17.58 2.84
CA GLY A 60 2.39 18.83 3.50
C GLY A 60 2.00 19.90 2.48
N LYS A 61 2.83 20.11 1.45
CA LYS A 61 2.57 21.06 0.38
C LYS A 61 1.35 20.67 -0.46
N VAL A 62 1.14 19.36 -0.74
CA VAL A 62 -0.02 18.86 -1.49
C VAL A 62 -1.31 19.21 -0.76
N LYS A 63 -1.32 19.06 0.57
CA LYS A 63 -2.45 19.46 1.40
C LYS A 63 -2.65 20.98 1.44
N ALA A 64 -1.56 21.74 1.52
CA ALA A 64 -1.62 23.21 1.54
C ALA A 64 -2.17 23.80 0.24
N ASN A 65 -1.89 23.16 -0.91
CA ASN A 65 -2.38 23.56 -2.22
C ASN A 65 -3.74 22.95 -2.59
N ASN A 66 -4.47 22.37 -1.62
CA ASN A 66 -5.80 21.75 -1.82
C ASN A 66 -5.85 20.69 -2.94
N ILE A 67 -4.75 19.98 -3.18
CA ILE A 67 -4.73 18.88 -4.14
C ILE A 67 -5.28 17.62 -3.45
N GLU A 68 -6.49 17.21 -3.81
CA GLU A 68 -7.19 16.06 -3.19
C GLU A 68 -6.75 14.68 -3.73
N LEU A 69 -5.60 14.59 -4.39
CA LEU A 69 -5.09 13.34 -4.94
C LEU A 69 -4.74 12.34 -3.83
N ASN A 70 -5.26 11.12 -3.98
CA ASN A 70 -4.98 10.05 -3.05
C ASN A 70 -3.57 9.46 -3.26
N ARG A 71 -3.04 8.80 -2.22
CA ARG A 71 -1.70 8.18 -2.27
C ARG A 71 -1.59 7.03 -3.26
N LYS A 72 -2.70 6.36 -3.57
CA LYS A 72 -2.71 5.27 -4.57
C LYS A 72 -2.35 5.83 -5.94
N VAL A 73 -3.02 6.90 -6.35
CA VAL A 73 -2.82 7.58 -7.63
C VAL A 73 -1.45 8.24 -7.67
N LEU A 74 -1.05 8.96 -6.61
CA LEU A 74 0.29 9.57 -6.54
C LEU A 74 1.42 8.53 -6.67
N ALA A 75 1.27 7.37 -6.04
CA ALA A 75 2.26 6.30 -6.15
C ALA A 75 2.26 5.63 -7.53
N ASP A 76 1.12 5.62 -8.22
CA ASP A 76 1.00 5.08 -9.58
C ASP A 76 1.61 6.04 -10.60
N LEU A 77 1.32 7.34 -10.50
CA LEU A 77 1.94 8.40 -11.29
C LEU A 77 3.45 8.38 -11.13
N ALA A 78 3.96 8.27 -9.89
CA ALA A 78 5.40 8.24 -9.63
C ALA A 78 6.13 7.06 -10.30
N MET A 79 5.45 5.95 -10.62
CA MET A 79 6.08 4.80 -11.28
C MET A 79 5.80 4.73 -12.78
N ASN A 80 4.55 4.97 -13.21
CA ASN A 80 4.12 4.72 -14.59
C ASN A 80 4.13 5.99 -15.44
N HIS A 81 4.00 7.16 -14.82
CA HIS A 81 3.86 8.45 -15.51
C HIS A 81 4.74 9.52 -14.85
N PRO A 82 6.08 9.40 -14.96
CA PRO A 82 7.01 10.31 -14.28
C PRO A 82 6.82 11.77 -14.69
N ASP A 83 6.46 12.05 -15.94
CA ASP A 83 6.22 13.42 -16.42
C ASP A 83 5.00 14.05 -15.75
N ALA A 84 3.92 13.28 -15.58
CA ALA A 84 2.72 13.74 -14.88
C ALA A 84 2.99 13.93 -13.37
N PHE A 85 3.78 13.03 -12.76
CA PHE A 85 4.21 13.18 -11.37
C PHE A 85 5.07 14.44 -11.19
N LYS A 86 5.98 14.72 -12.12
CA LYS A 86 6.80 15.93 -12.13
C LYS A 86 5.93 17.19 -12.22
N ALA A 87 4.94 17.22 -13.10
CA ALA A 87 4.01 18.35 -13.21
C ALA A 87 3.27 18.61 -11.89
N VAL A 88 2.83 17.55 -11.21
CA VAL A 88 2.26 17.69 -9.85
C VAL A 88 3.30 18.29 -8.91
N VAL A 89 4.50 17.71 -8.84
CA VAL A 89 5.58 18.18 -7.94
C VAL A 89 5.93 19.66 -8.18
N ASP A 90 6.01 20.10 -9.43
CA ASP A 90 6.33 21.47 -9.79
C ASP A 90 5.16 22.43 -9.47
N GLN A 91 3.91 21.99 -9.59
CA GLN A 91 2.74 22.76 -9.14
C GLN A 91 2.72 22.98 -7.62
N VAL A 92 3.26 22.05 -6.85
CA VAL A 92 3.29 22.14 -5.38
C VAL A 92 4.57 22.78 -4.83
N LYS A 93 5.59 23.00 -5.65
CA LYS A 93 6.87 23.59 -5.20
C LYS A 93 6.67 24.98 -4.66
#